data_AF-C9SN39-F1
#
_entry.id   AF-C9SN39-F1
#
_cell.length_a   1.000
_cell.length_b   1.000
_cell.length_c   1.000
_cell.angle_alpha   90.00
_cell.angle_beta   90.00
_cell.angle_gamma   90.00
#
_symmetry.space_group_name_H-M   'P 1'
#
loop_
_entity.id
_entity.type
_entity.pdbx_description
1 polymer ?
#
loop_
_entity_poly.entity_id
_entity_poly.type
_entity_poly.pdbx_seq_one_letter_code
_entity_poly.pdbx_strand_id
1 'polypeptide(L)'
;MDVFVSGLLAAEKEGRRYLYRTAAAFVSSRLGIKGIPPLRMADVQPPTASGSASSHAGGLILAGSYVPKTTAQLKVLRERRQDKLAVVELEVADLIKSAESERAIVDKAAAEANDQISAGKDILVMTSRTLVKTSDAISSLEIGSKVASALVRLLEQIRVRPRYVIAKGGITSSDAVTKGLKMLRARIMGQAAPGVATMAL
;
A
#
# COMPACT_ATOMS: atom_id res chain seq x y z
N MET A 1 -24.46 1.15 11.63
CA MET A 1 -24.11 2.58 11.42
C MET A 1 -25.34 3.35 10.99
N ASP A 2 -26.10 2.87 9.99
CA ASP A 2 -27.27 3.59 9.46
C ASP A 2 -28.37 3.86 10.51
N VAL A 3 -28.65 2.90 11.39
CA VAL A 3 -29.60 3.08 12.51
C VAL A 3 -29.20 4.23 13.42
N PHE A 4 -27.91 4.30 13.79
CA PHE A 4 -27.38 5.37 14.63
C PHE A 4 -27.51 6.73 13.93
N VAL A 5 -27.13 6.80 12.64
CA VAL A 5 -27.24 8.04 11.86
C VAL A 5 -28.70 8.50 11.74
N SER A 6 -29.64 7.58 11.56
CA SER A 6 -31.06 7.91 11.50
C SER A 6 -31.53 8.60 12.79
N GLY A 7 -31.21 8.01 13.96
CA GLY A 7 -31.53 8.60 15.25
C GLY A 7 -30.82 9.94 15.50
N LEU A 8 -29.54 10.04 15.11
CA LEU A 8 -28.77 11.28 15.17
C LEU A 8 -29.44 12.39 14.36
N LEU A 9 -29.86 12.11 13.12
CA LEU A 9 -30.54 13.09 12.26
C LEU A 9 -31.90 13.50 12.82
N ALA A 10 -32.64 12.58 13.46
CA ALA A 10 -33.88 12.91 14.16
C ALA A 10 -33.62 13.87 15.33
N ALA A 11 -32.58 13.59 16.12
CA ALA A 11 -32.17 14.42 17.25
C ALA A 11 -31.66 15.81 16.81
N GLU A 12 -30.96 15.91 15.67
CA GLU A 12 -30.56 17.19 15.08
C GLU A 12 -31.78 18.02 14.62
N LYS A 13 -32.85 17.38 14.12
CA LYS A 13 -34.11 18.07 13.77
C LYS A 13 -34.83 18.68 14.98
N GLU A 14 -34.60 18.14 16.17
CA GLU A 14 -35.07 18.70 17.44
C GLU A 14 -34.18 19.85 17.97
N GLY A 15 -33.17 20.28 17.20
CA GLY A 15 -32.28 21.39 17.55
C GLY A 15 -31.04 20.98 18.34
N ARG A 16 -30.79 19.68 18.54
CA ARG A 16 -29.55 19.21 19.19
C ARG A 16 -28.35 19.37 18.27
N ARG A 17 -27.18 19.68 18.84
CA ARG A 17 -25.92 19.84 18.10
C ARG A 17 -24.86 18.90 18.67
N TYR A 18 -24.10 18.27 17.77
CA TYR A 18 -23.11 17.26 18.12
C TYR A 18 -21.77 17.58 17.46
N LEU A 19 -20.68 17.22 18.15
CA LEU A 19 -19.34 17.17 17.58
C LEU A 19 -19.01 15.73 17.17
N TYR A 20 -18.52 15.55 15.95
CA TYR A 20 -18.25 14.23 15.39
C TYR A 20 -16.77 13.87 15.46
N ARG A 21 -16.46 12.75 16.13
CA ARG A 21 -15.19 12.03 15.99
C ARG A 21 -15.49 10.61 15.52
N THR A 22 -15.40 10.40 14.21
CA THR A 22 -15.93 9.19 13.57
C THR A 22 -14.95 8.64 12.52
N ALA A 23 -15.29 7.46 11.98
CA ALA A 23 -14.57 6.84 10.87
C ALA A 23 -15.40 6.90 9.57
N ALA A 24 -14.84 6.42 8.47
CA ALA A 24 -15.42 6.54 7.12
C ALA A 24 -16.89 6.07 7.00
N ALA A 25 -17.27 5.00 7.72
CA ALA A 25 -18.64 4.46 7.67
C ALA A 25 -19.71 5.47 8.13
N PHE A 26 -19.39 6.35 9.08
CA PHE A 26 -20.30 7.39 9.53
C PHE A 26 -20.60 8.39 8.41
N VAL A 27 -19.57 8.78 7.66
CA VAL A 27 -19.69 9.77 6.57
C VAL A 27 -20.61 9.24 5.47
N SER A 28 -20.40 7.99 5.05
CA SER A 28 -21.26 7.37 4.03
C SER A 28 -22.70 7.18 4.50
N SER A 29 -22.92 6.67 5.71
CA SER A 29 -24.27 6.55 6.29
C SER A 29 -24.97 7.91 6.40
N ARG A 30 -24.27 8.95 6.88
CA ARG A 30 -24.84 10.29 7.08
C ARG A 30 -25.18 11.01 5.78
N LEU A 31 -24.39 10.81 4.74
CA LEU A 31 -24.63 11.41 3.42
C LEU A 31 -25.56 10.57 2.54
N GLY A 32 -26.03 9.40 3.02
CA GLY A 32 -26.84 8.48 2.21
C GLY A 32 -26.07 7.91 1.02
N ILE A 33 -24.74 7.81 1.10
CA ILE A 33 -23.89 7.26 0.04
C ILE A 33 -24.10 5.76 0.01
N LYS A 34 -24.69 5.27 -1.10
CA LYS A 34 -24.85 3.84 -1.35
C LYS A 34 -23.49 3.16 -1.57
N GLY A 35 -23.44 1.85 -1.32
CA GLY A 35 -22.22 1.06 -1.51
C GLY A 35 -21.69 1.18 -2.94
N ILE A 36 -20.46 1.67 -3.08
CA ILE A 36 -19.75 1.72 -4.36
C ILE A 36 -19.03 0.38 -4.55
N PRO A 37 -19.35 -0.39 -5.61
CA PRO A 37 -18.71 -1.68 -5.84
C PRO A 37 -17.20 -1.52 -6.08
N PRO A 38 -16.39 -2.55 -5.79
CA PRO A 38 -14.97 -2.49 -6.07
C PRO A 38 -14.67 -2.22 -7.55
N LEU A 39 -13.61 -1.46 -7.79
CA LEU A 39 -13.14 -1.11 -9.12
C LEU A 39 -12.65 -2.34 -9.87
N ARG A 40 -12.92 -2.36 -11.17
CA ARG A 40 -12.34 -3.25 -12.16
C ARG A 40 -11.14 -2.56 -12.80
N MET A 41 -10.27 -3.35 -13.45
CA MET A 41 -9.11 -2.80 -14.16
C MET A 41 -9.47 -1.72 -15.19
N ALA A 42 -10.61 -1.88 -15.87
CA ALA A 42 -11.13 -0.91 -16.83
C ALA A 42 -11.50 0.45 -16.19
N ASP A 43 -11.83 0.48 -14.90
CA ASP A 43 -12.22 1.70 -14.20
C ASP A 43 -11.00 2.58 -13.82
N VAL A 44 -9.79 2.00 -13.87
CA VAL A 44 -8.54 2.65 -13.44
C VAL A 44 -7.66 3.04 -14.63
N GLN A 45 -7.86 2.42 -15.81
CA GLN A 45 -7.14 2.78 -17.03
C GLN A 45 -7.86 3.93 -17.76
N PRO A 46 -7.16 5.00 -18.17
CA PRO A 46 -7.78 6.06 -18.97
C PRO A 46 -8.24 5.52 -20.34
N PRO A 47 -9.41 5.94 -20.87
CA PRO A 47 -9.98 5.45 -22.14
C PRO A 47 -9.14 5.72 -23.41
N THR A 48 -8.05 6.48 -23.32
CA THR A 48 -7.25 6.90 -24.48
C THR A 48 -5.76 6.99 -24.12
N ALA A 49 -5.07 5.85 -24.10
CA ALA A 49 -3.64 5.80 -24.39
C ALA A 49 -3.42 5.26 -25.81
N SER A 50 -4.22 5.74 -26.77
CA SER A 50 -3.94 5.56 -28.20
C SER A 50 -2.84 6.56 -28.59
N GLY A 51 -1.57 6.19 -28.40
CA GLY A 51 -0.43 6.93 -28.97
C GLY A 51 0.84 6.97 -28.14
N SER A 52 0.76 6.83 -26.81
CA SER A 52 1.93 6.50 -25.99
C SER A 52 1.86 5.01 -25.73
N ALA A 53 2.82 4.25 -26.25
CA ALA A 53 2.93 2.81 -26.02
C ALA A 53 2.44 2.47 -24.61
N SER A 54 1.40 1.64 -24.51
CA SER A 54 1.00 1.01 -23.26
C SER A 54 2.29 0.62 -22.55
N SER A 55 2.57 1.18 -21.36
CA SER A 55 3.86 0.91 -20.74
C SER A 55 3.94 -0.61 -20.60
N HIS A 56 4.88 -1.22 -21.32
CA HIS A 56 5.22 -2.63 -21.15
C HIS A 56 5.93 -2.80 -19.81
N ALA A 57 5.62 -1.97 -18.81
CA ALA A 57 6.27 -1.92 -17.53
C ALA A 57 5.48 -2.77 -16.53
N GLY A 58 6.22 -3.45 -15.65
CA GLY A 58 5.65 -4.18 -14.54
C GLY A 58 5.01 -3.25 -13.51
N GLY A 59 4.21 -3.84 -12.62
CA GLY A 59 3.77 -3.21 -11.38
C GLY A 59 4.71 -3.53 -10.22
N LEU A 60 4.71 -2.64 -9.22
CA LEU A 60 5.47 -2.79 -7.99
C LEU A 60 4.54 -3.11 -6.82
N ILE A 61 4.87 -4.13 -6.03
CA ILE A 61 4.15 -4.49 -4.81
C ILE A 61 5.12 -4.40 -3.63
N LEU A 62 4.81 -3.58 -2.63
CA LEU A 62 5.62 -3.38 -1.42
C LEU A 62 4.89 -3.94 -0.20
N ALA A 63 5.52 -4.81 0.58
CA ALA A 63 4.91 -5.40 1.78
C ALA A 63 5.88 -5.52 2.96
N GLY A 64 5.85 -4.51 3.84
CA GLY A 64 6.69 -4.45 5.05
C GLY A 64 6.11 -5.15 6.29
N SER A 65 4.81 -5.45 6.30
CA SER A 65 4.13 -6.02 7.47
C SER A 65 4.22 -7.55 7.55
N TYR A 66 4.61 -8.08 8.70
CA TYR A 66 4.73 -9.53 8.97
C TYR A 66 3.48 -10.17 9.59
N VAL A 67 2.35 -9.45 9.68
CA VAL A 67 1.14 -9.99 10.34
C VAL A 67 0.54 -11.17 9.56
N PRO A 68 -0.13 -12.13 10.24
CA PRO A 68 -0.63 -13.37 9.61
C PRO A 68 -1.46 -13.14 8.34
N LYS A 69 -2.30 -12.10 8.34
CA LYS A 69 -3.13 -11.74 7.18
C LYS A 69 -2.29 -11.34 5.96
N THR A 70 -1.26 -10.52 6.14
CA THR A 70 -0.37 -10.13 5.03
C THR A 70 0.40 -11.35 4.53
N THR A 71 0.90 -12.20 5.43
CA THR A 71 1.60 -13.44 5.08
C THR A 71 0.73 -14.37 4.23
N ALA A 72 -0.53 -14.60 4.63
CA ALA A 72 -1.46 -15.43 3.86
C ALA A 72 -1.77 -14.83 2.47
N GLN A 73 -1.97 -13.51 2.39
CA GLN A 73 -2.21 -12.83 1.12
C GLN A 73 -1.03 -12.96 0.14
N LEU A 74 0.20 -12.83 0.65
CA LEU A 74 1.41 -12.94 -0.19
C LEU A 74 1.70 -14.38 -0.61
N LYS A 75 1.39 -15.37 0.24
CA LYS A 75 1.45 -16.79 -0.14
C LYS A 75 0.55 -17.05 -1.35
N VAL A 76 -0.72 -16.67 -1.26
CA VAL A 76 -1.69 -16.84 -2.36
C VAL A 76 -1.26 -16.06 -3.60
N LEU A 77 -0.75 -14.84 -3.44
CA LEU A 77 -0.23 -14.04 -4.55
C LEU A 77 0.90 -14.77 -5.28
N ARG A 78 1.90 -15.28 -4.54
CA ARG A 78 3.05 -16.01 -5.09
C ARG A 78 2.62 -17.31 -5.78
N GLU A 79 1.74 -18.08 -5.15
CA GLU A 79 1.20 -19.33 -5.71
C GLU A 79 0.43 -19.11 -7.02
N ARG A 80 -0.38 -18.04 -7.09
CA ARG A 80 -1.18 -17.74 -8.29
C ARG A 80 -0.38 -17.11 -9.42
N ARG A 81 0.69 -16.38 -9.09
CA ARG A 81 1.47 -15.63 -10.08
C ARG A 81 2.70 -16.39 -10.57
N GLN A 82 3.25 -17.29 -9.75
CA GLN A 82 4.38 -18.15 -10.11
C GLN A 82 5.52 -17.37 -10.79
N ASP A 83 5.95 -17.80 -11.97
CA ASP A 83 7.00 -17.20 -12.80
C ASP A 83 6.67 -15.79 -13.33
N LYS A 84 5.39 -15.38 -13.28
CA LYS A 84 4.92 -14.04 -13.70
C LYS A 84 5.09 -12.96 -12.63
N LEU A 85 5.69 -13.28 -11.49
CA LEU A 85 5.98 -12.34 -10.41
C LEU A 85 7.42 -12.55 -9.93
N ALA A 86 8.28 -11.55 -10.11
CA ALA A 86 9.57 -11.52 -9.44
C ALA A 86 9.35 -11.27 -7.95
N VAL A 87 10.18 -11.89 -7.10
CA VAL A 87 10.08 -11.74 -5.64
C VAL A 87 11.45 -11.42 -5.08
N VAL A 88 11.53 -10.29 -4.38
CA VAL A 88 12.70 -9.89 -3.59
C VAL A 88 12.29 -9.85 -2.14
N GLU A 89 12.96 -10.67 -1.32
CA GLU A 89 12.79 -10.67 0.13
C GLU A 89 13.96 -9.92 0.78
N LEU A 90 13.62 -8.93 1.61
CA LEU A 90 14.58 -8.15 2.40
C LEU A 90 14.63 -8.74 3.81
N GLU A 91 15.78 -9.30 4.18
CA GLU A 91 15.96 -9.85 5.52
C GLU A 91 15.98 -8.73 6.56
N VAL A 92 15.02 -8.74 7.49
CA VAL A 92 14.87 -7.68 8.50
C VAL A 92 16.11 -7.62 9.39
N ALA A 93 16.71 -8.77 9.72
CA ALA A 93 17.93 -8.80 10.53
C ALA A 93 19.08 -7.99 9.89
N ASP A 94 19.23 -8.07 8.57
CA ASP A 94 20.28 -7.34 7.86
C ASP A 94 19.93 -5.87 7.61
N LEU A 95 18.64 -5.56 7.47
CA LEU A 95 18.14 -4.17 7.36
C LEU A 95 18.41 -3.36 8.63
N ILE A 96 18.36 -4.01 9.80
CA ILE A 96 18.55 -3.31 11.09
C ILE A 96 19.99 -3.36 11.61
N LYS A 97 20.88 -4.12 10.94
CA LYS A 97 22.26 -4.40 11.37
C LYS A 97 23.15 -3.16 11.36
N SER A 98 23.20 -2.43 10.24
CA SER A 98 23.94 -1.18 10.09
C SER A 98 23.40 -0.38 8.90
N ALA A 99 23.74 0.91 8.82
CA ALA A 99 23.31 1.76 7.70
C ALA A 99 23.94 1.32 6.36
N GLU A 100 25.16 0.80 6.38
CA GLU A 100 25.85 0.26 5.21
C GLU A 100 25.18 -1.03 4.71
N SER A 101 24.82 -1.92 5.64
CA SER A 101 24.09 -3.17 5.36
C SER A 101 22.71 -2.87 4.74
N GLU A 102 21.96 -1.96 5.37
CA GLU A 102 20.67 -1.50 4.86
C GLU A 102 20.81 -0.92 3.44
N ARG A 103 21.76 -0.02 3.22
CA ARG A 103 22.03 0.59 1.90
C ARG A 103 22.31 -0.47 0.84
N ALA A 104 23.24 -1.40 1.10
CA ALA A 104 23.61 -2.42 0.12
C ALA A 104 22.41 -3.30 -0.29
N ILE A 105 21.56 -3.67 0.68
CA ILE A 105 20.37 -4.49 0.43
C ILE A 105 19.31 -3.71 -0.35
N VAL A 106 19.05 -2.47 0.06
CA VAL A 106 18.07 -1.58 -0.60
C VAL A 106 18.51 -1.29 -2.03
N ASP A 107 19.77 -0.94 -2.25
CA ASP A 107 20.30 -0.59 -3.57
C ASP A 107 20.24 -1.80 -4.52
N LYS A 108 20.59 -3.00 -4.04
CA LYS A 108 20.45 -4.24 -4.81
C LYS A 108 18.99 -4.53 -5.16
N ALA A 109 18.09 -4.40 -4.20
CA ALA A 109 16.66 -4.65 -4.40
C ALA A 109 16.03 -3.61 -5.35
N ALA A 110 16.47 -2.35 -5.29
CA ALA A 110 16.02 -1.29 -6.18
C ALA A 110 16.52 -1.53 -7.62
N ALA A 111 17.76 -1.98 -7.80
CA ALA A 111 18.28 -2.35 -9.12
C ALA A 111 17.43 -3.46 -9.75
N GLU A 112 17.22 -4.57 -9.03
CA GLU A 112 16.38 -5.67 -9.49
C GLU A 112 14.94 -5.20 -9.79
N ALA A 113 14.36 -4.35 -8.96
CA ALA A 113 13.04 -3.80 -9.20
C ALA A 113 12.97 -2.97 -10.47
N ASN A 114 13.96 -2.11 -10.73
CA ASN A 114 14.03 -1.33 -11.97
C ASN A 114 14.13 -2.25 -13.20
N ASP A 115 14.94 -3.30 -13.13
CA ASP A 115 15.14 -4.25 -14.25
C ASP A 115 13.86 -5.02 -14.55
N GLN A 116 13.23 -5.61 -13.53
CA GLN A 116 11.98 -6.38 -13.68
C GLN A 116 10.83 -5.50 -14.17
N ILE A 117 10.69 -4.30 -13.60
CA ILE A 117 9.66 -3.35 -14.04
C ILE A 117 9.91 -2.94 -15.49
N SER A 118 11.14 -2.64 -15.90
CA SER A 118 11.47 -2.30 -17.30
C SER A 118 11.17 -3.44 -18.27
N ALA A 119 11.39 -4.68 -17.83
CA ALA A 119 11.10 -5.90 -18.60
C ALA A 119 9.60 -6.27 -18.63
N GLY A 120 8.73 -5.49 -18.00
CA GLY A 120 7.28 -5.74 -17.99
C GLY A 120 6.81 -6.76 -16.98
N LYS A 121 7.70 -7.21 -16.09
CA LYS A 121 7.40 -8.20 -15.07
C LYS A 121 7.04 -7.51 -13.77
N ASP A 122 5.89 -7.89 -13.21
CA ASP A 122 5.50 -7.40 -11.89
C ASP A 122 6.53 -7.92 -10.86
N ILE A 123 6.85 -7.08 -9.87
CA ILE A 123 7.77 -7.43 -8.78
C ILE A 123 7.13 -7.20 -7.42
N LEU A 124 7.29 -8.18 -6.53
CA LEU A 124 7.00 -8.08 -5.11
C LEU A 124 8.30 -7.86 -4.35
N VAL A 125 8.41 -6.73 -3.66
CA VAL A 125 9.41 -6.51 -2.63
C VAL A 125 8.76 -6.64 -1.26
N MET A 126 9.23 -7.58 -0.46
CA MET A 126 8.70 -7.85 0.86
C MET A 126 9.79 -8.00 1.89
N THR A 127 9.48 -7.73 3.15
CA THR A 127 10.37 -8.09 4.27
C THR A 127 10.21 -9.55 4.66
N SER A 128 11.24 -10.11 5.29
CA SER A 128 11.19 -11.42 5.92
C SER A 128 10.03 -11.51 6.93
N ARG A 129 9.53 -12.73 7.13
CA ARG A 129 8.35 -13.01 7.99
C ARG A 129 8.73 -13.54 9.36
N THR A 130 10.01 -13.80 9.58
CA THR A 130 10.55 -14.16 10.90
C THR A 130 10.47 -12.94 11.81
N LEU A 131 9.76 -13.08 12.93
CA LEU A 131 9.69 -12.01 13.92
C LEU A 131 11.05 -11.87 14.60
N VAL A 132 11.73 -10.74 14.36
CA VAL A 132 12.85 -10.32 15.19
C VAL A 132 12.27 -9.92 16.55
N LYS A 133 12.29 -10.86 17.50
CA LYS A 133 11.74 -10.65 18.83
C LYS A 133 12.61 -9.65 19.58
N THR A 134 11.99 -8.58 20.04
CA THR A 134 12.53 -7.72 21.09
C THR A 134 11.63 -7.83 22.32
N SER A 135 12.18 -7.68 23.51
CA SER A 135 11.45 -7.82 24.78
C SER A 135 10.53 -6.63 25.09
N ASP A 136 10.50 -5.60 24.22
CA ASP A 136 9.81 -4.34 24.46
C ASP A 136 9.04 -3.85 23.21
N ALA A 137 7.88 -3.23 23.43
CA ALA A 137 7.02 -2.69 22.39
C ALA A 137 7.66 -1.49 21.65
N ILE A 138 8.50 -0.71 22.34
CA ILE A 138 9.20 0.44 21.74
C ILE A 138 10.18 -0.02 20.67
N SER A 139 11.01 -1.02 20.99
CA SER A 139 11.97 -1.59 20.04
C SER A 139 11.28 -2.29 18.84
N SER A 140 10.09 -2.86 19.03
CA SER A 140 9.28 -3.38 17.91
C SER A 140 8.79 -2.27 16.97
N LEU A 141 8.43 -1.11 17.51
CA LEU A 141 8.03 0.05 16.72
C LEU A 141 9.22 0.65 15.95
N GLU A 142 10.39 0.72 16.57
CA GLU A 142 11.63 1.18 15.93
C GLU A 142 12.03 0.28 14.75
N ILE A 143 11.93 -1.04 14.91
CA ILE A 143 12.15 -1.99 13.80
C ILE A 143 11.15 -1.72 12.68
N GLY A 144 9.86 -1.55 13.01
CA GLY A 144 8.84 -1.20 12.03
C GLY A 144 9.13 0.10 11.27
N SER A 145 9.65 1.12 11.96
CA SER A 145 10.08 2.39 11.39
C SER A 145 11.29 2.24 10.46
N LYS A 146 12.31 1.49 10.88
CA LYS A 146 13.49 1.17 10.03
C LYS A 146 13.08 0.43 8.76
N VAL A 147 12.20 -0.57 8.87
CA VAL A 147 11.64 -1.30 7.73
C VAL A 147 10.87 -0.36 6.79
N ALA A 148 10.01 0.50 7.32
CA ALA A 148 9.27 1.47 6.51
C ALA A 148 10.22 2.43 5.78
N SER A 149 11.23 2.95 6.48
CA SER A 149 12.27 3.82 5.91
C SER A 149 13.04 3.13 4.77
N ALA A 150 13.46 1.87 4.95
CA ALA A 150 14.14 1.11 3.91
C ALA A 150 13.27 0.93 2.66
N LEU A 151 11.98 0.63 2.83
CA LEU A 151 11.04 0.52 1.71
C LEU A 151 10.76 1.87 1.02
N VAL A 152 10.75 2.98 1.77
CA VAL A 152 10.69 4.34 1.20
C VAL A 152 11.93 4.61 0.35
N ARG A 153 13.13 4.35 0.86
CA ARG A 153 14.39 4.55 0.12
C ARG A 153 14.44 3.70 -1.14
N LEU A 154 13.97 2.45 -1.08
CA LEU A 154 13.82 1.62 -2.26
C LEU A 154 12.89 2.27 -3.29
N LEU A 155 11.72 2.74 -2.86
CA LEU A 155 10.74 3.38 -3.74
C LEU A 155 11.29 4.66 -4.39
N GLU A 156 12.06 5.46 -3.65
CA GLU A 156 12.73 6.66 -4.17
C GLU A 156 13.82 6.34 -5.22
N GLN A 157 14.34 5.11 -5.23
CA GLN A 157 15.33 4.65 -6.22
C GLN A 157 14.70 4.00 -7.46
N ILE A 158 13.38 3.86 -7.51
CA ILE A 158 12.68 3.38 -8.71
C ILE A 158 12.63 4.49 -9.76
N ARG A 159 13.38 4.32 -10.84
CA ARG A 159 13.53 5.28 -11.94
C ARG A 159 12.55 5.03 -13.09
N VAL A 160 12.04 3.80 -13.18
CA VAL A 160 11.12 3.37 -14.23
C VAL A 160 9.70 3.51 -13.70
N ARG A 161 8.81 4.19 -14.44
CA ARG A 161 7.42 4.37 -14.01
C ARG A 161 6.69 3.02 -14.00
N PRO A 162 6.35 2.46 -12.82
CA PRO A 162 5.62 1.19 -12.76
C PRO A 162 4.20 1.41 -13.27
N ARG A 163 3.58 0.36 -13.83
CA ARG A 163 2.17 0.40 -14.26
C ARG A 163 1.21 0.66 -13.10
N TYR A 164 1.56 0.15 -11.92
CA TYR A 164 0.84 0.40 -10.67
C TYR A 164 1.82 0.21 -9.50
N VAL A 165 1.45 0.77 -8.34
CA VAL A 165 2.11 0.50 -7.06
C VAL A 165 1.05 0.00 -6.08
N ILE A 166 1.30 -1.14 -5.43
CA ILE A 166 0.49 -1.67 -4.33
C ILE A 166 1.36 -1.66 -3.07
N ALA A 167 0.95 -0.91 -2.04
CA ALA A 167 1.63 -0.91 -0.75
C ALA A 167 0.76 -1.57 0.33
N LYS A 168 1.31 -2.56 1.04
CA LYS A 168 0.59 -3.33 2.06
C LYS A 168 1.18 -3.16 3.46
N GLY A 169 0.34 -2.68 4.37
CA GLY A 169 0.64 -2.43 5.78
C GLY A 169 0.38 -0.97 6.13
N GLY A 170 -0.10 -0.65 7.33
CA GLY A 170 -0.54 0.72 7.66
C GLY A 170 0.57 1.77 7.50
N ILE A 171 1.70 1.56 8.18
CA ILE A 171 2.88 2.44 8.06
C ILE A 171 3.43 2.38 6.64
N THR A 172 3.63 1.19 6.07
CA THR A 172 4.16 1.00 4.71
C THR A 172 3.35 1.75 3.65
N SER A 173 2.01 1.66 3.67
CA SER A 173 1.18 2.37 2.71
C SER A 173 1.19 3.88 2.92
N SER A 174 1.16 4.33 4.17
CA SER A 174 1.23 5.76 4.51
C SER A 174 2.54 6.37 4.03
N ASP A 175 3.66 5.75 4.36
CA ASP A 175 5.00 6.24 4.04
C ASP A 175 5.34 6.09 2.55
N ALA A 176 4.89 5.02 1.90
CA ALA A 176 5.06 4.88 0.44
C ALA A 176 4.39 6.05 -0.30
N VAL A 177 3.18 6.44 0.10
CA VAL A 177 2.45 7.56 -0.52
C VAL A 177 3.07 8.90 -0.15
N THR A 178 3.29 9.15 1.14
CA THR A 178 3.66 10.49 1.65
C THR A 178 5.15 10.80 1.50
N LYS A 179 6.03 9.81 1.68
CA LYS A 179 7.50 9.99 1.67
C LYS A 179 8.15 9.45 0.41
N GLY A 180 7.77 8.25 -0.03
CA GLY A 180 8.37 7.61 -1.21
C GLY A 180 7.93 8.26 -2.52
N LEU A 181 6.62 8.29 -2.78
CA LEU A 181 6.03 8.93 -3.96
C LEU A 181 5.85 10.45 -3.80
N LYS A 182 6.07 10.99 -2.59
CA LYS A 182 5.97 12.43 -2.27
C LYS A 182 4.63 13.04 -2.70
N MET A 183 3.56 12.27 -2.54
CA MET A 183 2.22 12.64 -3.01
C MET A 183 1.66 13.75 -2.13
N LEU A 184 1.46 14.94 -2.71
CA LEU A 184 0.81 16.06 -2.02
C LEU A 184 -0.72 15.95 -2.08
N ARG A 185 -1.24 15.43 -3.19
CA ARG A 185 -2.67 15.22 -3.45
C ARG A 185 -2.84 13.96 -4.29
N ALA A 186 -4.00 13.32 -4.15
CA ALA A 186 -4.38 12.17 -4.94
C ALA A 186 -5.88 12.18 -5.16
N ARG A 187 -6.33 11.67 -6.32
CA ARG A 187 -7.74 11.46 -6.56
C ARG A 187 -8.13 10.07 -6.06
N ILE A 188 -9.08 9.99 -5.12
CA ILE A 188 -9.66 8.72 -4.69
C ILE A 188 -10.55 8.21 -5.82
N MET A 189 -10.15 7.12 -6.46
CA MET A 189 -10.91 6.49 -7.55
C MET A 189 -12.02 5.58 -7.02
N GLY A 190 -11.82 5.05 -5.81
CA GLY A 190 -12.70 4.05 -5.21
C GLY A 190 -11.88 3.05 -4.41
N GLN A 191 -12.27 1.77 -4.48
CA GLN A 191 -11.60 0.69 -3.75
C GLN A 191 -11.40 -0.54 -4.64
N ALA A 192 -10.25 -1.19 -4.57
CA ALA A 192 -9.99 -2.45 -5.29
C ALA A 192 -10.65 -3.65 -4.61
N ALA A 193 -10.93 -3.53 -3.31
CA ALA A 193 -11.69 -4.45 -2.48
C ALA A 193 -12.21 -3.68 -1.26
N PRO A 194 -13.21 -4.18 -0.50
CA PRO A 194 -13.68 -3.53 0.71
C PRO A 194 -12.53 -3.10 1.64
N GLY A 195 -12.37 -1.79 1.80
CA GLY A 195 -11.31 -1.19 2.65
C GLY A 195 -9.92 -1.08 2.02
N VAL A 196 -9.77 -1.34 0.72
CA VAL A 196 -8.51 -1.20 -0.03
C VAL A 196 -8.65 -0.04 -1.02
N ALA A 197 -8.26 1.15 -0.59
CA ALA A 197 -8.40 2.37 -1.39
C ALA A 197 -7.53 2.32 -2.67
N THR A 198 -8.08 2.84 -3.76
CA THR A 198 -7.37 3.01 -5.04
C THR A 198 -7.31 4.49 -5.37
N MET A 199 -6.12 4.94 -5.76
CA MET A 199 -5.82 6.35 -6.01
C MET A 199 -5.21 6.52 -7.39
N ALA A 200 -5.51 7.65 -8.03
CA ALA A 200 -4.80 8.11 -9.21
C ALA A 200 -3.94 9.34 -8.86
N LEU A 201 -2.72 9.32 -9.40
CA LEU A 201 -1.74 10.41 -9.38
C LEU A 201 -2.00 11.40 -10.51
#